data_AF-A0A8J4TT80-F1
#
_entry.id   AF-A0A8J4TT80-F1
#
_cell.length_a   1.000
_cell.length_b   1.000
_cell.length_c   1.000
_cell.angle_alpha   90.00
_cell.angle_beta   90.00
_cell.angle_gamma   90.00
#
_symmetry.space_group_name_H-M   'P 1'
#
loop_
_entity.id
_entity.type
_entity.pdbx_description
1 polymer ?
#
loop_
_entity_poly.entity_id
_entity_poly.type
_entity_poly.pdbx_seq_one_letter_code
_entity_poly.pdbx_strand_id
1 'polypeptide(L)' 'APLSGESLGSILEFAKAASELKESKSSVKLGKIDIAKEKDFAKSLNVTTVPSLRLYVSGDKSSPVECP' A
#
# COMPACT_ATOMS: atom_id res chain seq x y z
N ALA A 1 14.38 -4.92 -9.61
CA ALA A 1 14.83 -3.68 -8.92
C ALA A 1 13.60 -2.87 -8.55
N PRO A 2 13.56 -2.17 -7.40
CA PRO A 2 12.30 -1.74 -6.79
C PRO A 2 11.58 -0.58 -7.49
N LEU A 3 12.01 -0.13 -8.68
CA LEU A 3 11.43 1.05 -9.35
C LEU A 3 11.56 0.90 -10.89
N SER A 4 10.64 0.18 -11.53
CA SER A 4 10.32 0.43 -12.93
C SER A 4 9.53 1.75 -13.01
N GLY A 5 9.69 2.54 -14.10
CA GLY A 5 9.14 3.90 -14.21
C GLY A 5 7.62 4.01 -13.97
N GLU A 6 6.88 2.95 -14.28
CA GLU A 6 5.44 2.85 -14.01
C GLU A 6 5.11 2.78 -12.51
N SER A 7 5.93 2.07 -11.72
CA SER A 7 5.74 1.95 -10.27
C SER A 7 5.97 3.28 -9.53
N LEU A 8 6.77 4.19 -10.09
CA LEU A 8 7.04 5.51 -9.51
C LEU A 8 5.85 6.46 -9.67
N GLY A 9 5.19 6.44 -10.83
CA GLY A 9 4.00 7.26 -11.09
C GLY A 9 2.89 6.94 -10.10
N SER A 10 2.60 5.65 -9.89
CA SER A 10 1.62 5.21 -8.90
C SER A 10 1.99 5.63 -7.48
N ILE A 11 3.26 5.53 -7.06
CA ILE A 11 3.67 5.94 -5.70
C ILE A 11 3.39 7.43 -5.45
N LEU A 12 3.66 8.30 -6.43
CA LEU A 12 3.40 9.73 -6.32
C LEU A 12 1.90 10.03 -6.29
N GLU A 13 1.11 9.34 -7.11
CA GLU A 13 -0.34 9.50 -7.15
C GLU A 13 -0.99 9.03 -5.84
N PHE A 14 -0.50 7.93 -5.25
CA PHE A 14 -0.93 7.47 -3.92
C PHE A 14 -0.58 8.46 -2.82
N ALA A 15 0.57 9.12 -2.88
CA ALA A 15 0.95 10.16 -1.93
C ALA A 15 0.06 11.41 -2.05
N LYS A 16 -0.30 11.79 -3.29
CA LYS A 16 -1.25 12.88 -3.55
C LYS A 16 -2.64 12.53 -3.00
N ALA A 17 -3.16 11.35 -3.33
CA ALA A 17 -4.44 10.87 -2.82
C ALA A 17 -4.47 10.78 -1.28
N ALA A 18 -3.38 10.33 -0.64
CA ALA A 18 -3.26 10.29 0.81
C ALA A 18 -3.39 11.68 1.45
N SER A 19 -2.83 12.70 0.80
CA SER A 19 -2.92 14.09 1.24
C SER A 19 -4.35 14.62 1.08
N GLU A 20 -4.97 14.38 -0.07
CA GLU A 20 -6.36 14.79 -0.36
C GLU A 20 -7.37 14.13 0.61
N LEU A 21 -7.19 12.84 0.93
CA LEU A 21 -8.04 12.13 1.89
C LEU A 21 -7.85 12.64 3.32
N LYS A 22 -6.62 12.99 3.69
CA LYS A 22 -6.32 13.59 4.99
C LYS A 22 -6.96 14.97 5.12
N GLU A 23 -6.87 15.81 4.07
CA GLU A 23 -7.48 17.13 4.03
C GLU A 23 -9.01 17.05 4.08
N SER A 24 -9.58 16.08 3.38
CA SER A 24 -11.03 15.78 3.39
C SER A 24 -11.53 15.17 4.72
N LYS A 25 -10.68 15.03 5.74
CA LYS A 25 -10.97 14.36 7.02
C LYS A 25 -11.58 12.97 6.85
N SER A 26 -11.20 12.25 5.79
CA SER A 26 -11.67 10.89 5.56
C SER A 26 -11.11 9.95 6.62
N SER A 27 -11.89 8.91 6.97
CA SER A 27 -11.40 7.83 7.85
C SER A 27 -10.40 6.91 7.13
N VAL A 28 -10.33 6.98 5.80
CA VAL A 28 -9.42 6.18 4.98
C VAL A 28 -8.01 6.76 5.05
N LYS A 29 -7.03 5.89 5.35
CA LYS A 29 -5.61 6.25 5.40
C LYS A 29 -4.84 5.37 4.42
N LEU A 30 -3.95 5.98 3.64
CA LEU A 30 -3.00 5.25 2.83
C LEU A 30 -1.64 5.19 3.54
N GLY A 31 -0.99 4.03 3.43
CA GLY A 31 0.34 3.77 3.96
C GLY A 31 1.22 3.10 2.92
N LYS A 32 2.53 3.27 3.07
CA LYS A 32 3.53 2.55 2.28
C LYS A 32 4.35 1.65 3.20
N ILE A 33 4.69 0.46 2.72
CA ILE A 33 5.55 -0.49 3.42
C ILE A 33 6.73 -0.80 2.50
N ASP A 34 7.94 -0.62 3.02
CA ASP A 34 9.16 -0.98 2.33
C ASP A 34 9.51 -2.44 2.66
N ILE A 35 9.18 -3.36 1.76
CA ILE A 35 9.42 -4.80 1.98
C ILE A 35 10.91 -5.18 2.05
N ALA A 36 11.81 -4.32 1.55
CA ALA A 36 13.25 -4.57 1.63
C ALA A 36 13.75 -4.37 3.06
N LYS A 37 13.15 -3.42 3.79
CA LYS A 37 13.38 -3.20 5.22
C LYS A 37 12.53 -4.11 6.10
N GLU A 38 11.27 -4.32 5.76
CA GLU A 38 10.27 -5.04 6.55
C GLU A 38 10.07 -6.49 6.05
N LYS A 39 11.15 -7.27 6.00
CA LYS A 39 11.11 -8.63 5.42
C LYS A 39 10.20 -9.60 6.17
N ASP A 40 10.14 -9.51 7.50
CA ASP A 40 9.32 -10.40 8.33
C ASP A 40 7.82 -10.12 8.16
N PHE A 41 7.47 -8.85 8.04
CA PHE A 41 6.11 -8.40 7.76
C PHE A 41 5.68 -8.82 6.35
N ALA A 42 6.54 -8.65 5.35
CA ALA A 42 6.28 -9.09 3.98
C ALA A 42 6.05 -10.61 3.87
N LYS A 43 6.81 -11.41 4.64
CA LYS A 43 6.61 -12.86 4.75
C LYS A 43 5.28 -13.21 5.40
N SER A 44 4.94 -12.55 6.52
CA SER A 44 3.67 -12.77 7.23
C SER A 44 2.46 -12.47 6.33
N LEU A 45 2.63 -11.49 5.45
CA LEU A 45 1.65 -11.10 4.45
C LEU A 45 1.69 -11.97 3.17
N ASN A 46 2.61 -12.92 3.03
CA ASN A 46 2.81 -13.72 1.81
C ASN A 46 2.86 -12.86 0.54
N VAL A 47 3.61 -11.76 0.56
CA VAL A 47 3.75 -10.88 -0.61
C VAL A 47 4.56 -11.60 -1.70
N THR A 48 3.91 -12.03 -2.77
CA THR A 48 4.54 -12.74 -3.90
C THR A 48 4.93 -11.83 -5.06
N THR A 49 4.25 -10.68 -5.19
CA THR A 49 4.38 -9.77 -6.34
C THR A 49 4.59 -8.35 -5.86
N VAL A 50 5.41 -7.57 -6.57
CA VAL A 50 5.62 -6.14 -6.29
C VAL A 50 5.41 -5.29 -7.55
N PRO A 51 4.75 -4.13 -7.45
CA PRO A 51 4.07 -3.60 -6.26
C PRO A 51 2.84 -4.43 -5.86
N SER A 52 2.52 -4.48 -4.56
CA SER A 52 1.29 -5.11 -4.04
C SER A 52 0.43 -4.09 -3.31
N LEU A 53 -0.86 -4.00 -3.66
CA LEU A 53 -1.81 -3.13 -2.99
C LEU A 53 -2.87 -3.93 -2.23
N ARG A 54 -3.11 -3.56 -0.98
CA ARG A 54 -4.08 -4.21 -0.10
C ARG A 54 -4.96 -3.20 0.61
N LEU A 55 -6.27 -3.39 0.54
CA LEU A 55 -7.27 -2.60 1.25
C LEU A 55 -7.78 -3.36 2.48
N TYR A 56 -7.65 -2.73 3.64
CA TYR A 56 -8.12 -3.25 4.91
C TYR A 56 -9.39 -2.49 5.31
N VAL A 57 -10.54 -3.16 5.28
CA VAL A 57 -11.84 -2.56 5.60
C VAL A 57 -12.16 -2.80 7.07
N SER A 58 -12.60 -1.76 7.79
CA SER A 58 -12.96 -1.83 9.22
C SER A 58 -11.83 -2.34 10.14
N GLY A 59 -10.57 -2.23 9.70
CA GLY A 59 -9.42 -2.71 10.45
C GLY A 59 -9.24 -4.24 10.44
N ASP A 60 -10.03 -4.97 9.64
CA ASP A 60 -9.85 -6.41 9.49
C ASP A 60 -8.54 -6.69 8.75
N LYS A 61 -7.63 -7.39 9.43
CA LYS A 61 -6.31 -7.80 8.90
C LYS A 61 -6.32 -9.22 8.34
N SER A 62 -7.40 -9.96 8.55
CA SER A 62 -7.47 -11.39 8.23
C SER A 62 -7.79 -11.63 6.76
N SER A 63 -8.56 -10.73 6.13
CA SER A 63 -8.98 -10.83 4.74
C SER A 63 -8.89 -9.47 4.01
N PRO A 64 -7.66 -8.94 3.80
CA PRO A 64 -7.50 -7.75 2.98
C PRO A 64 -7.94 -8.01 1.54
N VAL A 65 -8.57 -7.01 0.92
CA VAL A 65 -8.87 -7.05 -0.51
C VAL A 65 -7.58 -6.79 -1.27
N GLU A 66 -7.17 -7.75 -2.11
CA GLU A 66 -6.03 -7.60 -3.01
C GLU A 66 -6.48 -6.86 -4.27
N CYS A 67 -5.83 -5.72 -4.56
CA CYS A 67 -6.14 -4.93 -5.75
C CYS A 67 -5.19 -5.30 -6.89
N PRO A 68 -5.70 -5.52 -8.12
CA PRO A 68 -4.89 -5.83 -9.29
C PRO A 68 -4.01 -4.64 -9.73
#